data_AF-A0A355QAX0-F1
#
_entry.id   AF-A0A355QAX0-F1
#
_cell.length_a   1.000
_cell.length_b   1.000
_cell.length_c   1.000
_cell.angle_alpha   90.00
_cell.angle_beta   90.00
_cell.angle_gamma   90.00
#
_symmetry.space_group_name_H-M   'P 1'
#
loop_
_entity.id
_entity.type
_entity.pdbx_description
1 polymer ?
#
loop_
_entity_poly.entity_id
_entity_poly.type
_entity_poly.pdbx_seq_one_letter_code
_entity_poly.pdbx_strand_id
1 'polypeptide(L)'
;VIQHVCNALRLSLKDIKSGRRDQRVIKGRQYIVYILTEDFGMSLSQIGQFLGRSHSTIHNALKNAQKSMEIDDVYRRQVIAIRKGINSSNNQVLPTSQASEETLFNLNDLGFKTGSI
;
A
#
# COMPACT_ATOMS: atom_id res chain seq x y z
N VAL A 1 -8.79 -2.14 -4.04
CA VAL A 1 -8.09 -0.82 -3.96
C VAL A 1 -9.04 0.38 -4.05
N ILE A 2 -9.70 0.61 -5.18
CA ILE A 2 -10.41 1.89 -5.43
C ILE A 2 -11.53 2.16 -4.42
N GLN A 3 -12.38 1.17 -4.14
CA GLN A 3 -13.42 1.31 -3.12
C GLN A 3 -12.84 1.65 -1.74
N HIS A 4 -11.69 1.07 -1.40
CA HIS A 4 -11.00 1.34 -0.14
C HIS A 4 -10.52 2.80 -0.07
N VAL A 5 -9.91 3.32 -1.15
CA VAL A 5 -9.49 4.72 -1.24
C VAL A 5 -10.69 5.67 -1.17
N CYS A 6 -11.77 5.36 -1.88
CA CYS A 6 -13.03 6.12 -1.83
C CYS A 6 -13.56 6.21 -0.38
N ASN A 7 -13.58 5.09 0.34
CA ASN A 7 -14.06 5.04 1.72
C ASN A 7 -13.15 5.84 2.68
N ALA A 8 -11.84 5.75 2.51
CA ALA A 8 -10.85 6.47 3.30
C ALA A 8 -10.96 8.01 3.14
N LEU A 9 -11.32 8.47 1.94
CA LEU A 9 -11.46 9.89 1.62
C LEU A 9 -12.89 10.42 1.67
N ARG A 10 -13.88 9.57 2.01
CA ARG A 10 -15.32 9.90 1.95
C ARG A 10 -15.72 10.44 0.59
N LEU A 11 -15.29 9.76 -0.47
CA LEU A 11 -15.60 10.09 -1.87
C LEU A 11 -16.41 8.97 -2.51
N SER A 12 -17.24 9.30 -3.49
CA SER A 12 -17.89 8.29 -4.31
C SER A 12 -17.00 7.88 -5.49
N LEU A 13 -17.24 6.68 -6.04
CA LEU A 13 -16.59 6.27 -7.29
C LEU A 13 -16.90 7.23 -8.45
N LYS A 14 -18.11 7.82 -8.45
CA LYS A 14 -18.51 8.83 -9.42
C LYS A 14 -17.61 10.08 -9.31
N ASP A 15 -17.31 10.53 -8.10
CA ASP A 15 -16.42 11.70 -7.88
C ASP A 15 -15.02 11.44 -8.45
N ILE A 16 -14.45 10.27 -8.18
CA ILE A 16 -13.12 9.90 -8.67
C ILE A 16 -13.08 9.87 -10.21
N LYS A 17 -14.13 9.31 -10.84
CA LYS A 17 -14.29 9.25 -12.30
C LYS A 17 -14.74 10.58 -12.90
N SER A 18 -15.17 11.56 -12.11
CA SER A 18 -15.69 12.84 -12.57
C SER A 18 -14.60 13.86 -12.93
N GLY A 19 -15.00 14.90 -13.67
CA GLY A 19 -14.16 16.05 -13.99
C GLY A 19 -13.79 16.93 -12.80
N ARG A 20 -14.33 16.65 -11.61
CA ARG A 20 -14.15 17.46 -10.41
C ARG A 20 -12.69 17.54 -9.99
N ARG A 21 -12.25 18.76 -9.65
CA ARG A 21 -10.85 19.10 -9.32
C ARG A 21 -10.65 19.46 -7.85
N ASP A 22 -11.59 19.11 -6.99
CA ASP A 22 -11.44 19.27 -5.55
C ASP A 22 -10.20 18.55 -5.05
N GLN A 23 -9.53 19.15 -4.06
CA GLN A 23 -8.29 18.63 -3.53
C GLN A 23 -8.41 17.17 -3.07
N ARG A 24 -9.53 16.80 -2.43
CA ARG A 24 -9.80 15.41 -2.02
C ARG A 24 -9.89 14.46 -3.22
N VAL A 25 -10.58 14.87 -4.28
CA VAL A 25 -10.75 14.05 -5.50
C VAL A 25 -9.42 13.90 -6.23
N ILE A 26 -8.63 14.96 -6.32
CA ILE A 26 -7.28 14.91 -6.88
C ILE A 26 -6.40 13.96 -6.07
N LYS A 27 -6.35 14.11 -4.74
CA LYS A 27 -5.59 13.22 -3.85
C LYS A 27 -6.06 11.77 -3.98
N GLY A 28 -7.37 11.53 -4.05
CA GLY A 28 -7.93 10.20 -4.27
C GLY A 28 -7.46 9.57 -5.58
N ARG A 29 -7.44 10.32 -6.69
CA ARG A 29 -6.87 9.83 -7.95
C ARG A 29 -5.38 9.55 -7.83
N GLN A 30 -4.61 10.43 -7.18
CA GLN A 30 -3.18 10.22 -6.97
C GLN A 30 -2.91 8.93 -6.18
N TYR A 31 -3.61 8.71 -5.07
CA TYR A 31 -3.47 7.48 -4.27
C TYR A 31 -3.83 6.23 -5.07
N ILE A 32 -4.95 6.27 -5.80
CA ILE A 32 -5.37 5.15 -6.64
C ILE A 32 -4.29 4.85 -7.68
N VAL A 33 -3.87 5.86 -8.45
CA VAL A 33 -2.89 5.67 -9.52
C VAL A 33 -1.59 5.10 -8.95
N TYR A 34 -1.06 5.70 -7.89
CA TYR A 34 0.19 5.27 -7.26
C TYR A 34 0.12 3.83 -6.72
N ILE A 35 -0.93 3.49 -5.95
CA ILE A 35 -1.05 2.13 -5.40
C ILE A 35 -1.21 1.10 -6.51
N LEU A 36 -2.01 1.41 -7.54
CA LEU A 36 -2.24 0.48 -8.65
C LEU A 36 -1.00 0.27 -9.54
N THR A 37 -0.15 1.28 -9.68
CA THR A 37 1.10 1.15 -10.43
C THR A 37 2.16 0.42 -9.62
N GLU A 38 2.38 0.81 -8.36
CA GLU A 38 3.48 0.31 -7.53
C GLU A 38 3.18 -1.07 -6.94
N ASP A 39 1.97 -1.30 -6.44
CA ASP A 39 1.65 -2.52 -5.69
C ASP A 39 1.06 -3.62 -6.62
N PHE A 40 0.46 -3.23 -7.74
CA PHE A 40 -0.24 -4.14 -8.66
C PHE A 40 0.34 -4.16 -10.08
N GLY A 41 1.33 -3.32 -10.40
CA GLY A 41 2.00 -3.32 -11.71
C GLY A 41 1.10 -2.93 -12.90
N MET A 42 -0.03 -2.25 -12.68
CA MET A 42 -0.93 -1.87 -13.77
C MET A 42 -0.39 -0.72 -14.61
N SER A 43 -0.62 -0.78 -15.92
CA SER A 43 -0.20 0.29 -16.83
C SER A 43 -1.05 1.55 -16.69
N LEU A 44 -0.47 2.71 -16.99
CA LEU A 44 -1.17 4.00 -16.97
C LEU A 44 -2.38 4.03 -17.92
N SER A 45 -2.30 3.32 -19.05
CA SER A 45 -3.38 3.19 -20.02
C SER A 45 -4.58 2.43 -19.42
N GLN A 46 -4.34 1.27 -18.81
CA GLN A 46 -5.39 0.48 -18.14
C GLN A 46 -6.04 1.27 -17.01
N ILE A 47 -5.25 1.97 -16.20
CA ILE A 47 -5.75 2.80 -15.12
C ILE A 47 -6.58 3.97 -15.67
N GLY A 48 -6.13 4.61 -16.76
CA GLY A 48 -6.86 5.67 -17.45
C GLY A 48 -8.20 5.22 -17.98
N GLN A 49 -8.25 4.05 -18.62
CA GLN A 49 -9.48 3.43 -19.10
C GLN A 49 -10.44 3.13 -17.94
N PHE A 50 -9.94 2.58 -16.83
CA PHE A 50 -10.76 2.28 -15.66
C PHE A 50 -11.36 3.54 -15.02
N LEU A 51 -10.55 4.60 -14.89
CA LEU A 51 -10.94 5.87 -14.28
C LEU A 51 -11.70 6.80 -15.25
N GLY A 52 -11.74 6.49 -16.54
CA GLY A 52 -12.31 7.37 -17.57
C GLY A 52 -11.53 8.68 -17.71
N ARG A 53 -10.20 8.61 -17.69
CA ARG A 53 -9.29 9.77 -17.69
C ARG A 53 -8.23 9.64 -18.77
N SER A 54 -7.77 10.78 -19.30
CA SER A 54 -6.70 10.79 -20.30
C SER A 54 -5.40 10.26 -19.73
N HIS A 55 -4.57 9.66 -20.60
CA HIS A 55 -3.24 9.18 -20.23
C HIS A 55 -2.39 10.27 -19.55
N SER A 56 -2.41 11.51 -20.08
CA SER A 56 -1.72 12.66 -19.48
C SER A 56 -2.20 12.99 -18.06
N THR A 57 -3.50 12.82 -17.78
CA THR A 57 -4.05 13.04 -16.43
C THR A 57 -3.53 11.99 -15.46
N ILE A 58 -3.48 10.72 -15.87
CA ILE A 58 -2.96 9.63 -15.04
C ILE A 58 -1.46 9.79 -14.81
N HIS A 59 -0.69 10.09 -15.86
CA HIS A 59 0.74 10.37 -15.75
C HIS A 59 1.03 11.51 -14.76
N ASN A 60 0.30 12.63 -14.88
CA ASN A 60 0.46 13.76 -13.95
C ASN A 60 0.04 13.39 -12.52
N ALA A 61 -0.99 12.55 -12.35
CA ALA A 61 -1.38 12.06 -11.03
C ALA A 61 -0.28 11.19 -10.41
N LEU A 62 0.33 10.27 -11.19
CA LEU A 62 1.44 9.44 -10.72
C LEU A 62 2.65 10.28 -10.33
N LYS A 63 3.10 11.18 -11.21
CA LYS A 63 4.25 12.06 -10.95
C LYS A 63 4.07 12.88 -9.67
N ASN A 64 2.88 13.44 -9.47
CA ASN A 64 2.57 14.20 -8.27
C ASN A 64 2.49 13.32 -7.02
N ALA A 65 1.98 12.09 -7.14
CA ALA A 65 1.96 11.14 -6.04
C ALA A 65 3.37 10.75 -5.61
N GLN A 66 4.24 10.39 -6.56
CA GLN A 66 5.65 10.06 -6.30
C GLN A 66 6.38 11.21 -5.60
N LYS A 67 6.25 12.44 -6.14
CA LYS A 67 6.80 13.63 -5.49
C LYS A 67 6.27 13.80 -4.06
N SER A 68 4.97 13.63 -3.85
CA SER A 68 4.35 13.76 -2.52
C SER A 68 4.81 12.66 -1.55
N MET A 69 5.06 11.45 -2.05
CA MET A 69 5.63 10.36 -1.25
C MET A 69 7.04 10.66 -0.76
N GLU A 70 7.82 11.42 -1.52
CA GLU A 70 9.17 11.85 -1.14
C GLU A 70 9.15 12.99 -0.13
N ILE A 71 8.31 14.01 -0.35
CA ILE A 71 8.39 15.28 0.41
C ILE A 71 7.37 15.43 1.55
N ASP A 72 6.21 14.76 1.47
CA ASP A 72 5.07 14.98 2.38
C ASP A 72 4.84 13.75 3.27
N ASP A 73 5.26 13.85 4.53
CA ASP A 73 5.09 12.78 5.52
C ASP A 73 3.61 12.49 5.84
N VAL A 74 2.72 13.49 5.74
CA VAL A 74 1.28 13.29 5.94
C VAL A 74 0.73 12.47 4.78
N TYR A 75 1.13 12.82 3.55
CA TYR A 75 0.77 12.05 2.35
C TYR A 75 1.25 10.60 2.46
N ARG A 76 2.52 10.39 2.84
CA ARG A 76 3.11 9.06 3.00
C ARG A 76 2.36 8.23 4.05
N ARG A 77 2.06 8.82 5.22
CA ARG A 77 1.27 8.16 6.27
C ARG A 77 -0.12 7.78 5.77
N GLN A 78 -0.77 8.65 4.99
CA GLN A 78 -2.08 8.36 4.42
C GLN A 78 -2.04 7.17 3.45
N VAL A 79 -1.03 7.11 2.57
CA VAL A 79 -0.85 5.97 1.65
C VAL A 79 -0.60 4.68 2.41
N ILE A 80 0.26 4.70 3.44
CA ILE A 80 0.51 3.53 4.30
C ILE A 80 -0.78 3.06 4.99
N ALA A 81 -1.58 3.98 5.53
CA ALA A 81 -2.84 3.64 6.17
C ALA A 81 -3.84 2.99 5.19
N ILE A 82 -3.95 3.54 3.97
CA ILE A 82 -4.79 2.99 2.90
C ILE A 82 -4.28 1.60 2.47
N ARG A 83 -2.97 1.43 2.29
CA ARG A 83 -2.35 0.15 1.93
C ARG A 83 -2.63 -0.92 2.98
N LYS A 84 -2.46 -0.60 4.26
CA LYS A 84 -2.78 -1.51 5.37
C LYS A 84 -4.22 -2.00 5.28
N GLY A 85 -5.18 -1.10 5.07
CA GLY A 85 -6.59 -1.49 4.98
C GLY A 85 -6.96 -2.30 3.72
N ILE A 86 -6.16 -2.23 2.65
CA ILE A 86 -6.30 -3.11 1.47
C ILE A 86 -5.81 -4.54 1.81
N ASN A 87 -4.67 -4.65 2.48
CA ASN A 87 -4.06 -5.93 2.83
C ASN A 87 -4.73 -6.60 4.04
N SER A 88 -5.32 -5.84 4.98
CA SER A 88 -6.08 -6.42 6.09
C SER A 88 -7.34 -7.16 5.63
N SER A 89 -7.85 -6.86 4.44
CA SER A 89 -8.90 -7.67 3.79
C SER A 89 -8.36 -8.91 3.05
N ASN A 90 -7.03 -9.03 2.94
CA ASN A 90 -6.30 -10.10 2.26
C ASN A 90 -5.12 -10.59 3.15
N ASN A 91 -5.47 -11.17 4.31
CA ASN A 91 -4.60 -11.95 5.19
C ASN A 91 -3.53 -11.22 6.05
N GLN A 92 -3.45 -11.67 7.30
CA GLN A 92 -2.48 -11.29 8.33
C GLN A 92 -1.06 -11.73 7.96
N VAL A 93 -0.26 -10.91 7.26
CA VAL A 93 1.21 -11.05 7.31
C VAL A 93 1.88 -9.68 7.18
N LEU A 94 2.43 -9.20 8.28
CA LEU A 94 3.46 -8.18 8.31
C LEU A 94 4.81 -8.90 8.18
N PRO A 95 5.62 -8.70 7.12
CA PRO A 95 7.00 -9.13 7.17
C PRO A 95 7.74 -8.20 8.12
N THR A 96 8.02 -8.79 9.28
CA THR A 96 8.98 -8.43 10.31
C THR A 96 10.18 -7.72 9.71
N SER A 97 10.48 -6.51 10.19
CA SER A 97 11.81 -5.93 10.08
C SER A 97 12.78 -6.94 10.71
N GLN A 98 13.55 -7.61 9.85
CA GLN A 98 14.58 -8.56 10.22
C GLN A 98 15.58 -7.88 11.16
N ALA A 99 15.59 -8.32 12.41
CA ALA A 99 16.69 -8.20 13.35
C ALA A 99 16.60 -9.38 14.31
N SER A 100 17.17 -10.52 13.89
CA SER A 100 17.52 -11.61 14.80
C SER A 100 18.61 -12.43 14.14
N GLU A 101 19.85 -12.01 14.36
CA GLU A 101 21.00 -12.88 14.15
C GLU A 101 20.97 -14.03 15.17
N GLU A 102 21.24 -15.21 14.61
CA GLU A 102 21.88 -16.37 15.22
C GLU A 102 21.21 -17.07 16.41
N THR A 103 20.61 -18.21 16.07
CA THR A 103 20.27 -19.30 16.98
C THR A 103 21.53 -20.06 17.36
N LEU A 104 22.10 -19.82 18.54
CA LEU A 104 23.06 -20.73 19.17
C LEU A 104 22.81 -20.79 20.68
N PHE A 105 21.85 -21.63 21.10
CA PHE A 105 21.92 -22.43 22.33
C PHE A 105 20.74 -23.42 22.33
N ASN A 106 21.00 -24.65 21.87
CA ASN A 106 20.04 -25.74 21.99
C ASN A 106 20.33 -26.48 23.30
N LEU A 107 19.49 -26.25 24.31
CA LEU A 107 19.59 -26.81 25.67
C LEU A 107 19.11 -28.27 25.78
N ASN A 108 18.94 -28.99 24.67
CA ASN A 108 18.46 -30.37 24.67
C ASN A 108 19.56 -31.44 24.86
N ASP A 109 20.82 -31.07 25.12
CA ASP A 109 21.92 -32.03 25.26
C ASP A 109 22.39 -32.29 26.70
N LEU A 110 21.58 -31.97 27.71
CA LEU A 110 21.82 -32.38 29.11
C LEU A 110 20.92 -33.56 29.48
N GLY A 111 21.14 -34.66 28.77
CA GLY A 111 20.49 -35.95 29.02
C GLY A 111 21.46 -37.02 29.49
N PHE A 112 22.30 -36.78 30.52
CA PHE A 112 23.04 -37.86 31.16
C PHE A 112 22.13 -38.63 32.12
N LYS A 113 21.62 -39.72 31.56
CA LYS A 113 20.87 -40.81 32.18
C LYS A 113 21.58 -41.33 33.44
N THR A 114 20.77 -41.55 34.46
CA THR A 114 21.10 -42.23 35.72
C THR A 114 21.52 -43.69 35.50
N GLY A 115 22.43 -44.19 36.35
CA GLY A 115 22.40 -45.60 36.80
C GLY A 115 23.64 -46.47 36.49
N SER A 116 24.42 -46.70 37.55
CA SER A 116 24.97 -47.99 38.05
C SER A 116 25.64 -49.00 37.10
N ILE A 117 26.88 -49.41 37.41
CA ILE A 117 27.29 -50.48 38.34
C ILE A 117 28.72 -50.18 38.82
#